data_AF-A0ABD0NM33-F1
#
_entry.id   AF-A0ABD0NM33-F1
#
_cell.length_a   1.000
_cell.length_b   1.000
_cell.length_c   1.000
_cell.angle_alpha   90.00
_cell.angle_beta   90.00
_cell.angle_gamma   90.00
#
_symmetry.space_group_name_H-M   'P 1'
#
loop_
_entity.id
_entity.type
_entity.pdbx_description
1 polymer ?
#
loop_
_entity_poly.entity_id
_entity_poly.type
_entity_poly.pdbx_seq_one_letter_code
_entity_poly.pdbx_strand_id
1 'polypeptide(L)' 'MMKVKGKKVSPKEIAEKIVQNIPNNELIERTEIAGPGFINIHLKRIFVSKLLSNLLVNGVQPPSLKKKKK' A
#
# COMPACT_ATOMS: atom_id res chain seq x y z
N MET A 1 7.78 -14.26 8.90
CA MET A 1 8.72 -13.79 9.95
C MET A 1 10.14 -13.80 9.40
N MET A 2 10.72 -12.63 9.15
CA MET A 2 12.08 -12.44 8.59
C MET A 2 13.21 -12.71 9.61
N LYS A 3 13.05 -13.72 10.49
CA LYS A 3 14.06 -14.14 11.48
C LYS A 3 14.98 -15.27 10.98
N VAL A 4 14.88 -15.69 9.71
CA VAL A 4 15.48 -16.96 9.22
C VAL A 4 16.78 -16.76 8.41
N LYS A 5 17.31 -15.53 8.28
CA LYS A 5 18.54 -15.29 7.49
C LYS A 5 19.54 -14.38 8.19
N GLY A 6 20.08 -14.79 9.33
CA GLY A 6 21.43 -14.47 9.84
C GLY A 6 21.96 -13.02 9.93
N LYS A 7 21.27 -12.00 9.42
CA LYS A 7 21.63 -10.59 9.54
C LYS A 7 20.73 -9.97 10.60
N LYS A 8 21.34 -9.44 11.67
CA LYS A 8 20.69 -8.61 12.68
C LYS A 8 20.31 -7.25 12.08
N VAL A 9 19.35 -7.24 11.17
CA VAL A 9 18.77 -5.99 10.65
C VAL A 9 17.56 -5.66 11.53
N SER A 10 17.52 -4.46 12.10
CA SER A 10 16.37 -4.05 12.90
C SER A 10 15.11 -3.97 12.01
N PRO A 11 13.90 -4.30 12.50
CA PRO A 11 12.70 -4.21 11.66
C PRO A 11 12.43 -2.77 11.20
N LYS A 12 12.93 -1.77 11.94
CA LYS A 12 12.93 -0.36 11.54
C LYS A 12 13.79 -0.10 10.30
N GLU A 13 15.02 -0.61 10.26
CA GLU A 13 15.89 -0.51 9.06
C GLU A 13 15.26 -1.20 7.83
N ILE A 14 14.52 -2.29 8.04
CA ILE A 14 13.78 -2.96 6.97
C ILE A 14 12.66 -2.04 6.47
N ALA A 15 11.91 -1.43 7.38
CA ALA A 15 10.84 -0.50 7.03
C ALA A 15 11.36 0.72 6.26
N GLU A 16 12.50 1.30 6.68
CA GLU A 16 13.16 2.42 5.99
C GLU A 16 13.54 2.05 4.56
N LYS A 17 14.15 0.87 4.36
CA LYS A 17 14.49 0.37 3.02
C LYS A 17 13.27 0.13 2.15
N ILE A 18 12.17 -0.38 2.73
CA ILE A 18 10.91 -0.55 2.00
C ILE A 18 10.41 0.82 1.54
N VAL A 19 10.27 1.79 2.45
CA VAL A 19 9.77 3.14 2.15
C VAL A 19 10.61 3.83 1.08
N GLN A 20 11.94 3.73 1.15
CA GLN A 20 12.85 4.29 0.14
C GLN A 20 12.69 3.68 -1.27
N ASN A 21 12.18 2.46 -1.35
CA ASN A 21 11.98 1.74 -2.62
C ASN A 21 10.51 1.80 -3.10
N ILE A 22 9.63 2.57 -2.45
CA ILE A 22 8.28 2.79 -2.95
C ILE A 22 8.36 3.78 -4.12
N PRO A 23 7.95 3.40 -5.34
CA PRO A 23 7.92 4.31 -6.47
C PRO A 23 6.81 5.34 -6.31
N ASN A 24 7.00 6.51 -6.94
CA ASN A 24 5.95 7.52 -7.04
C ASN A 24 4.69 6.90 -7.69
N ASN A 25 3.54 7.11 -7.06
CA ASN A 25 2.27 6.57 -7.52
C ASN A 25 1.11 7.53 -7.20
N GLU A 26 -0.06 7.25 -7.76
CA GLU A 26 -1.27 8.06 -7.59
C GLU A 26 -2.04 7.76 -6.29
N LEU A 27 -1.62 6.74 -5.55
CA LEU A 27 -2.36 6.22 -4.39
C LEU A 27 -1.86 6.85 -3.09
N ILE A 28 -0.54 6.93 -2.91
CA ILE A 28 0.12 7.23 -1.63
C ILE A 28 0.50 8.70 -1.59
N GLU A 29 0.01 9.42 -0.57
CA GLU A 29 0.38 10.81 -0.28
C GLU A 29 1.68 10.87 0.51
N ARG A 30 1.77 10.06 1.57
CA ARG A 30 2.98 9.94 2.40
C ARG A 30 2.98 8.63 3.17
N THR A 31 4.15 8.26 3.66
CA THR A 31 4.36 7.11 4.54
C THR A 31 5.11 7.52 5.80
N GLU A 32 4.76 6.94 6.93
CA GLU A 32 5.39 7.22 8.22
C GLU A 32 5.80 5.89 8.88
N ILE A 33 6.99 5.84 9.48
CA ILE A 33 7.45 4.65 10.19
C ILE A 33 7.21 4.84 11.69
N ALA A 34 6.45 3.92 12.29
CA ALA A 34 6.10 3.95 13.71
C ALA A 34 6.62 2.72 14.47
N GLY A 35 6.98 2.94 15.74
CA GLY A 35 7.38 1.89 16.66
C GLY A 35 8.52 1.02 16.12
N PRO A 36 8.44 -0.32 16.25
CA PRO A 36 9.52 -1.23 15.88
C PRO A 36 9.72 -1.38 14.35
N GLY A 37 8.88 -0.77 13.51
CA GLY A 37 8.96 -0.88 12.04
C GLY A 37 7.62 -0.97 11.33
N PHE A 38 6.52 -0.48 11.92
CA PHE A 38 5.24 -0.34 11.21
C PHE A 38 5.34 0.76 10.17
N ILE A 39 4.75 0.56 9.00
CA ILE A 39 4.67 1.57 7.94
C ILE A 39 3.21 2.03 7.84
N ASN A 40 2.92 3.23 8.34
CA ASN A 40 1.64 3.90 8.18
C ASN A 40 1.59 4.54 6.78
N ILE A 41 0.51 4.30 6.04
CA ILE A 41 0.33 4.82 4.67
C ILE A 41 -0.86 5.77 4.65
N HIS A 42 -0.62 7.01 4.21
CA HIS A 42 -1.68 7.99 3.99
C HIS A 42 -2.02 8.01 2.50
N LEU A 43 -3.30 7.84 2.18
CA LEU A 43 -3.77 7.85 0.79
C LEU A 43 -4.03 9.28 0.32
N LYS A 44 -3.76 9.54 -0.96
CA LYS A 44 -4.11 10.82 -1.59
C LYS A 44 -5.62 11.01 -1.55
N ARG A 45 -6.06 12.16 -1.03
CA ARG A 45 -7.50 12.53 -1.02
C ARG A 45 -8.14 12.48 -2.41
N ILE A 46 -7.39 12.87 -3.44
CA ILE A 46 -7.84 12.85 -4.85
C ILE A 46 -8.17 11.42 -5.29
N PHE A 47 -7.35 10.44 -4.92
CA PHE A 47 -7.60 9.04 -5.26
C PHE A 47 -8.91 8.54 -4.64
N VAL A 48 -9.10 8.78 -3.34
CA VAL A 48 -10.31 8.36 -2.63
C VAL A 48 -11.55 9.08 -3.16
N SER A 49 -11.45 10.39 -3.42
CA SER A 49 -12.56 11.18 -3.98
C SER A 49 -12.99 10.66 -5.34
N LYS A 50 -12.05 10.37 -6.26
CA LYS A 50 -12.37 9.78 -7.57
C LYS A 50 -13.07 8.43 -7.42
N LEU A 51 -12.61 7.58 -6.51
CA LEU A 51 -13.21 6.28 -6.25
C LEU A 51 -14.65 6.41 -5.74
N LEU A 52 -14.90 7.32 -4.80
CA LEU A 52 -16.24 7.59 -4.26
C LEU A 52 -17.17 8.19 -5.32
N SER A 53 -16.71 9.16 -6.10
CA SER A 53 -17.50 9.72 -7.21
C SER A 53 -17.89 8.63 -8.22
N ASN A 54 -16.96 7.75 -8.58
CA ASN A 54 -17.23 6.63 -9.47
C ASN A 54 -18.27 5.67 -8.88
N LEU A 55 -18.16 5.34 -7.59
CA LEU A 55 -19.10 4.50 -6.87
C LEU A 55 -20.51 5.09 -6.86
N LEU A 56 -20.64 6.40 -6.63
CA LEU A 56 -21.92 7.10 -6.58
C LEU A 56 -22.59 7.21 -7.96
N VAL A 57 -21.82 7.39 -9.03
CA VAL A 57 -22.34 7.55 -10.40
C VAL A 57 -22.65 6.20 -11.04
N ASN A 58 -21.76 5.22 -10.90
CA ASN A 58 -21.84 3.93 -11.62
C ASN A 58 -22.34 2.77 -10.74
N GLY A 59 -22.63 3.04 -9.47
CA GLY A 59 -22.98 2.04 -8.47
C GLY A 59 -21.79 1.18 -8.02
N VAL A 60 -22.09 0.19 -7.17
CA VAL A 60 -21.07 -0.76 -6.70
C VAL A 60 -20.80 -1.79 -7.81
N GLN A 61 -19.70 -1.60 -8.52
CA GLN A 61 -19.28 -2.53 -9.58
C GLN A 61 -18.00 -3.27 -9.16
N PRO A 62 -18.03 -4.60 -9.05
CA PRO A 62 -16.83 -5.38 -8.81
C PRO A 62 -15.93 -5.34 -10.06
N PRO A 63 -14.60 -5.48 -9.90
CA PRO A 63 -13.71 -5.59 -11.04
C PRO A 63 -14.00 -6.85 -11.85
N SER A 64 -13.90 -6.75 -13.17
CA SER A 64 -13.96 -7.90 -14.07
C SER A 64 -12.86 -8.91 -13.70
N LEU A 65 -13.27 -10.07 -13.18
CA LEU A 65 -12.36 -11.20 -13.00
C LEU A 65 -12.22 -11.93 -14.33
N LYS A 66 -10.98 -12.16 -14.78
CA LYS A 66 -10.72 -13.07 -15.90
C LYS A 66 -11.31 -14.44 -15.52
N LYS A 67 -12.17 -15.01 -16.36
CA LYS A 67 -12.69 -16.37 -16.16
C LYS A 67 -11.49 -17.30 -15.99
N LYS A 68 -11.40 -17.99 -14.84
CA LYS A 68 -10.47 -19.12 -14.70
C LYS A 68 -10.83 -20.12 -15.80
N LYS A 69 -9.90 -20.38 -16.72
CA LYS A 69 -10.03 -21.54 -17.61
C LYS A 69 -10.06 -22.78 -16.69
N LYS A 70 -11.08 -23.62 -16.85
CA LYS A 70 -11.16 -24.93 -16.21
C LYS A 70 -9.99 -25.80 -16.70
#